data_AF-A0A533T5C1-F1
#
_entry.id   AF-A0A533T5C1-F1
#
_cell.length_a   1.000
_cell.length_b   1.000
_cell.length_c   1.000
_cell.angle_alpha   90.00
_cell.angle_beta   90.00
_cell.angle_gamma   90.00
#
_symmetry.space_group_name_H-M   'P 1'
#
loop_
_entity.id
_entity.type
_entity.pdbx_description
1 polymer ?
#
loop_
_entity_poly.entity_id
_entity_poly.type
_entity_poly.pdbx_seq_one_letter_code
_entity_poly.pdbx_strand_id
1 'polypeptide(L)'
;MRGHSSTNELCIRWRYNAGDSAIIWQLMFTDSGNLVGQKRFVLSRRALFFSIDKITGKVDRDDYLLMDHTHQVPAGEGWFVGLETTHSNLVYCYTHQLESPEHKGIWAVDFKSDKVVWSRSDIIFSDNINNEFLVYRLSAFGGFPERHYLLIDPLTGEDIRHLGLESPTIHAMRQKAESEEKRQKVILPVFVSEVINEQGEALQRAGIDRHIHSECIVQGHFTIAVLHEQADCKGSWHSHLKVWRSDILIYTTCLEEGVEKPSLNNFLIQSENLYYLKNKQELVCVTLT
;
A
#
# COMPACT_ATOMS: atom_id res chain seq x y z
N MET A 1 44.61 23.37 0.15
CA MET A 1 43.89 22.08 0.28
C MET A 1 42.41 22.34 0.04
N ARG A 2 41.89 21.96 -1.13
CA ARG A 2 40.45 22.04 -1.43
C ARG A 2 39.80 20.76 -0.92
N GLY A 3 39.08 20.87 0.20
CA GLY A 3 38.30 19.76 0.74
C GLY A 3 37.23 19.35 -0.26
N HIS A 4 37.29 18.10 -0.70
CA HIS A 4 36.20 17.47 -1.45
C HIS A 4 35.05 17.26 -0.47
N SER A 5 34.09 18.20 -0.45
CA SER A 5 32.77 17.97 0.13
C SER A 5 32.05 17.01 -0.81
N SER A 6 32.21 15.70 -0.60
CA SER A 6 31.30 14.72 -1.18
C SER A 6 29.91 15.01 -0.61
N THR A 7 29.05 15.65 -1.39
CA THR A 7 27.62 15.70 -1.12
C THR A 7 27.14 14.25 -1.09
N ASN A 8 26.82 13.75 0.11
CA ASN A 8 26.23 12.42 0.29
C ASN A 8 24.79 12.47 -0.25
N GLU A 9 24.65 12.44 -1.56
CA GLU A 9 23.36 12.29 -2.22
C GLU A 9 22.85 10.86 -1.99
N LEU A 10 21.55 10.74 -1.74
CA LEU A 10 20.93 9.42 -1.62
C LEU A 10 20.96 8.70 -2.98
N CYS A 11 21.30 7.41 -2.94
CA CYS A 11 21.36 6.57 -4.14
C CYS A 11 20.03 5.86 -4.37
N ILE A 12 19.50 5.98 -5.60
CA ILE A 12 18.39 5.15 -6.06
C ILE A 12 18.89 3.71 -6.20
N ARG A 13 18.25 2.77 -5.50
CA ARG A 13 18.57 1.34 -5.63
C ARG A 13 18.01 0.76 -6.91
N TRP A 14 16.73 1.03 -7.16
CA TRP A 14 16.03 0.50 -8.32
C TRP A 14 14.78 1.32 -8.60
N ARG A 15 14.25 1.12 -9.82
CA ARG A 15 13.00 1.69 -10.28
C ARG A 15 12.18 0.61 -10.98
N TYR A 16 10.87 0.71 -10.87
CA TYR A 16 9.91 -0.10 -11.60
C TYR A 16 8.92 0.82 -12.30
N ASN A 17 8.72 0.62 -13.60
CA ASN A 17 7.72 1.32 -14.38
C ASN A 17 6.55 0.37 -14.61
N ALA A 18 5.35 0.77 -14.17
CA ALA A 18 4.13 -0.02 -14.30
C ALA A 18 3.62 -0.17 -15.75
N GLY A 19 4.21 0.57 -16.68
CA GLY A 19 3.84 0.61 -18.09
C GLY A 19 3.04 1.86 -18.44
N ASP A 20 2.99 2.17 -19.73
CA ASP A 20 2.31 3.36 -20.24
C ASP A 20 0.82 3.34 -19.87
N SER A 21 0.32 4.50 -19.42
CA SER A 21 -1.07 4.70 -18.97
C SER A 21 -1.51 3.87 -17.76
N ALA A 22 -0.60 3.09 -17.15
CA ALA A 22 -0.87 2.41 -15.90
C ALA A 22 -0.78 3.41 -14.74
N ILE A 23 -1.57 3.19 -13.69
CA ILE A 23 -1.40 3.81 -12.38
C ILE A 23 -1.12 2.71 -11.35
N ILE A 24 -0.09 2.87 -10.55
CA ILE A 24 0.13 2.07 -9.35
C ILE A 24 -0.91 2.51 -8.32
N TRP A 25 -1.72 1.56 -7.88
CA TRP A 25 -2.91 1.80 -7.08
C TRP A 25 -2.70 1.47 -5.60
N GLN A 26 -2.00 0.37 -5.33
CA GLN A 26 -1.82 -0.15 -3.97
C GLN A 26 -0.51 -0.92 -3.92
N LEU A 27 0.16 -0.87 -2.76
CA LEU A 27 1.39 -1.61 -2.47
C LEU A 27 1.22 -2.34 -1.13
N MET A 28 1.82 -3.53 -1.03
CA MET A 28 1.93 -4.32 0.19
C MET A 28 3.28 -5.02 0.24
N PHE A 29 3.69 -5.44 1.43
CA PHE A 29 4.87 -6.24 1.67
C PHE A 29 4.49 -7.60 2.23
N THR A 30 5.13 -8.65 1.72
CA THR A 30 5.03 -9.99 2.31
C THR A 30 6.07 -10.15 3.42
N ASP A 31 5.83 -11.08 4.34
CA ASP A 31 6.78 -11.40 5.41
C ASP A 31 8.06 -12.00 4.84
N SER A 32 7.96 -12.67 3.69
CA SER A 32 9.10 -13.19 2.93
C SER A 32 9.95 -12.09 2.27
N GLY A 33 9.55 -10.82 2.39
CA GLY A 33 10.31 -9.67 1.90
C GLY A 33 10.06 -9.27 0.45
N ASN A 34 9.00 -9.75 -0.20
CA ASN A 34 8.62 -9.24 -1.51
C ASN A 34 7.76 -7.98 -1.36
N LEU A 35 7.90 -7.04 -2.29
CA LEU A 35 6.94 -5.98 -2.51
C LEU A 35 5.95 -6.47 -3.56
N VAL A 36 4.66 -6.30 -3.30
CA VAL A 36 3.58 -6.63 -4.24
C VAL A 36 2.73 -5.40 -4.44
N GLY A 37 2.36 -5.14 -5.68
CA GLY A 37 1.55 -4.00 -6.02
C GLY A 37 0.44 -4.33 -6.99
N GLN A 38 -0.58 -3.47 -6.97
CA GLN A 38 -1.63 -3.43 -7.95
C GLN A 38 -1.39 -2.25 -8.89
N LYS A 39 -1.54 -2.48 -10.19
CA LYS A 39 -1.62 -1.42 -11.19
C LYS A 39 -2.94 -1.48 -11.96
N ARG A 40 -3.44 -0.33 -12.37
CA ARG A 40 -4.72 -0.17 -13.05
C ARG A 40 -4.54 0.56 -14.38
N PHE A 41 -5.21 0.04 -15.42
CA PHE A 41 -5.35 0.67 -16.72
C PHE A 41 -6.79 1.17 -16.82
N VAL A 42 -7.00 2.46 -16.52
CA VAL A 42 -8.35 3.04 -16.37
C VAL A 42 -9.15 2.96 -17.67
N LEU A 43 -8.53 3.32 -18.80
CA LEU A 43 -9.21 3.34 -20.10
C LEU A 43 -9.68 1.96 -20.55
N SER A 44 -8.89 0.91 -20.29
CA SER A 44 -9.23 -0.47 -20.65
C SER A 44 -9.94 -1.23 -19.52
N ARG A 45 -10.24 -0.57 -18.40
CA ARG A 45 -10.81 -1.17 -17.18
C ARG A 45 -10.12 -2.50 -16.82
N ARG A 46 -8.80 -2.47 -16.66
CA ARG A 46 -8.01 -3.66 -16.28
C ARG A 46 -7.18 -3.42 -15.02
N ALA A 47 -7.27 -4.32 -14.07
CA ALA A 47 -6.45 -4.36 -12.86
C ALA A 47 -5.49 -5.54 -12.95
N LEU A 48 -4.20 -5.28 -12.80
CA LEU A 48 -3.13 -6.27 -12.83
C LEU A 48 -2.29 -6.14 -11.57
N PHE A 49 -1.59 -7.21 -11.22
CA PHE A 49 -0.70 -7.26 -10.07
C PHE A 49 0.74 -7.48 -10.52
N PHE A 50 1.68 -7.02 -9.71
CA PHE A 50 3.11 -7.22 -9.91
C PHE A 50 3.79 -7.55 -8.58
N SER A 51 4.89 -8.28 -8.64
CA SER A 51 5.74 -8.60 -7.50
C SER A 51 7.20 -8.32 -7.81
N ILE A 52 7.88 -7.70 -6.86
CA ILE A 52 9.26 -7.24 -6.97
C ILE A 52 10.02 -7.71 -5.74
N ASP A 53 11.21 -8.26 -5.94
CA ASP A 53 12.17 -8.46 -4.86
C ASP A 53 12.61 -7.08 -4.33
N LYS A 54 12.23 -6.76 -3.09
CA LYS A 54 12.37 -5.39 -2.56
C LYS A 54 13.82 -4.94 -2.41
N ILE A 55 14.77 -5.87 -2.36
CA ILE A 55 16.19 -5.61 -2.16
C ILE A 55 16.86 -5.30 -3.50
N THR A 56 16.66 -6.17 -4.48
CA THR A 56 17.33 -6.11 -5.79
C THR A 56 16.58 -5.29 -6.82
N GLY A 57 15.27 -5.10 -6.64
CA GLY A 57 14.39 -4.48 -7.65
C GLY A 57 14.05 -5.41 -8.81
N LYS A 58 14.44 -6.68 -8.75
CA LYS A 58 14.08 -7.68 -9.76
C LYS A 58 12.57 -7.89 -9.73
N VAL A 59 11.94 -7.76 -10.90
CA VAL A 59 10.53 -8.09 -11.08
C VAL A 59 10.38 -9.60 -11.12
N ASP A 60 9.78 -10.19 -10.09
CA ASP A 60 9.45 -11.62 -10.05
C ASP A 60 8.24 -11.90 -10.95
N ARG A 61 7.25 -11.00 -10.91
CA ARG A 61 6.08 -11.06 -11.78
C ARG A 61 5.61 -9.67 -12.17
N ASP A 62 5.22 -9.53 -13.42
CA ASP A 62 4.46 -8.38 -13.91
C ASP A 62 3.20 -8.83 -14.63
N ASP A 63 2.24 -7.91 -14.76
CA ASP A 63 0.99 -8.10 -15.48
C ASP A 63 0.20 -9.36 -15.08
N TYR A 64 0.24 -9.73 -13.79
CA TYR A 64 -0.54 -10.84 -13.27
C TYR A 64 -2.03 -10.49 -13.28
N LEU A 65 -2.81 -11.27 -14.03
CA LEU A 65 -4.26 -11.19 -14.04
C LEU A 65 -4.83 -12.21 -13.06
N LEU A 66 -5.59 -11.74 -12.06
CA LEU A 66 -6.25 -12.63 -11.11
C LEU A 66 -7.37 -13.40 -11.80
N MET A 67 -7.31 -14.73 -11.73
CA MET A 67 -8.28 -15.63 -12.34
C MET A 67 -9.15 -16.29 -11.27
N ASP A 68 -10.44 -16.43 -11.55
CA ASP A 68 -11.31 -17.37 -10.84
C ASP A 68 -11.10 -18.76 -11.45
N HIS A 69 -10.40 -19.63 -10.73
CA HIS A 69 -10.09 -20.98 -11.20
C HIS A 69 -11.31 -21.89 -11.33
N THR A 70 -12.39 -21.59 -10.62
CA THR A 70 -13.63 -22.39 -10.69
C THR A 70 -14.26 -22.25 -12.07
N HIS A 71 -14.23 -21.04 -12.63
CA HIS A 71 -14.91 -20.70 -13.88
C HIS A 71 -13.94 -20.41 -15.03
N GLN A 72 -12.63 -20.37 -14.78
CA GLN A 72 -11.56 -20.00 -15.71
C GLN A 72 -11.78 -18.64 -16.39
N VAL A 73 -12.30 -17.66 -15.64
CA VAL A 73 -12.50 -16.28 -16.09
C VAL A 73 -11.75 -15.31 -15.19
N PRO A 74 -11.47 -14.07 -15.63
CA PRO A 74 -10.90 -13.05 -14.76
C PRO A 74 -11.80 -12.82 -13.53
N ALA A 75 -11.22 -12.85 -12.34
CA ALA A 75 -11.94 -12.55 -11.11
C ALA A 75 -12.41 -11.08 -11.13
N GLY A 76 -13.64 -10.82 -10.67
CA GLY A 76 -14.19 -9.45 -10.62
C GLY A 76 -14.18 -8.74 -11.98
N GLU A 77 -14.44 -9.49 -13.07
CA GLU A 77 -14.38 -8.99 -14.47
C GLU A 77 -12.99 -8.44 -14.87
N GLY A 78 -11.95 -8.76 -14.11
CA GLY A 78 -10.59 -8.26 -14.34
C GLY A 78 -10.38 -6.79 -13.95
N TRP A 79 -11.38 -6.14 -13.34
CA TRP A 79 -11.31 -4.73 -12.91
C TRP A 79 -11.58 -4.55 -11.44
N PHE A 80 -12.64 -5.18 -10.94
CA PHE A 80 -13.15 -5.02 -9.59
C PHE A 80 -12.42 -5.93 -8.60
N VAL A 81 -11.10 -5.88 -8.62
CA VAL A 81 -10.21 -6.65 -7.73
C VAL A 81 -9.26 -5.73 -6.98
N GLY A 82 -8.69 -6.21 -5.88
CA GLY A 82 -7.72 -5.46 -5.07
C GLY A 82 -6.88 -6.35 -4.16
N LEU A 83 -5.90 -5.75 -3.47
CA LEU A 83 -5.12 -6.43 -2.43
C LEU A 83 -5.82 -6.23 -1.08
N GLU A 84 -6.06 -7.32 -0.38
CA GLU A 84 -6.68 -7.34 0.94
C GLU A 84 -5.63 -7.32 2.05
N THR A 85 -4.69 -8.28 2.02
CA THR A 85 -3.63 -8.42 3.03
C THR A 85 -2.52 -9.36 2.56
N THR A 86 -1.55 -9.65 3.43
CA THR A 86 -0.46 -10.61 3.21
C THR A 86 -0.27 -11.50 4.42
N HIS A 87 0.26 -12.71 4.24
CA HIS A 87 0.66 -13.59 5.34
C HIS A 87 1.72 -14.56 4.84
N SER A 88 2.85 -14.64 5.53
CA SER A 88 4.02 -15.39 5.06
C SER A 88 4.46 -14.93 3.66
N ASN A 89 4.43 -15.81 2.66
CA ASN A 89 4.71 -15.50 1.25
C ASN A 89 3.43 -15.28 0.40
N LEU A 90 2.25 -15.46 0.99
CA LEU A 90 0.98 -15.36 0.28
C LEU A 90 0.44 -13.93 0.32
N VAL A 91 -0.20 -13.56 -0.77
CA VAL A 91 -0.93 -12.31 -0.94
C VAL A 91 -2.39 -12.64 -1.14
N TYR A 92 -3.26 -11.94 -0.43
CA TYR A 92 -4.68 -12.20 -0.47
C TYR A 92 -5.34 -11.09 -1.27
N CYS A 93 -6.02 -11.49 -2.33
CA CYS A 93 -6.78 -10.58 -3.17
C CYS A 93 -8.27 -10.75 -2.90
N TYR A 94 -9.04 -9.72 -3.19
CA TYR A 94 -10.50 -9.73 -3.13
C TYR A 94 -11.12 -9.31 -4.46
N THR A 95 -12.42 -9.59 -4.62
CA THR A 95 -13.28 -9.00 -5.65
C THR A 95 -14.29 -8.07 -5.01
N HIS A 96 -14.91 -7.16 -5.76
CA HIS A 96 -16.08 -6.43 -5.25
C HIS A 96 -17.37 -7.19 -5.55
N GLN A 97 -18.36 -6.99 -4.68
CA GLN A 97 -19.74 -7.35 -5.00
C GLN A 97 -20.23 -6.53 -6.21
N LEU A 98 -21.12 -7.12 -7.01
CA LEU A 98 -21.71 -6.43 -8.15
C LEU A 98 -22.45 -5.18 -7.66
N GLU A 99 -22.14 -4.02 -8.26
CA GLU A 99 -22.74 -2.72 -7.92
C GLU A 99 -22.55 -2.28 -6.46
N SER A 100 -21.59 -2.84 -5.74
CA SER A 100 -21.32 -2.49 -4.34
C SER A 100 -19.83 -2.32 -4.09
N PRO A 101 -19.43 -1.35 -3.24
CA PRO A 101 -18.03 -1.20 -2.84
C PRO A 101 -17.59 -2.31 -1.86
N GLU A 102 -18.50 -3.16 -1.39
CA GLU A 102 -18.17 -4.22 -0.47
C GLU A 102 -17.29 -5.28 -1.12
N HIS A 103 -16.25 -5.68 -0.40
CA HIS A 103 -15.37 -6.77 -0.81
C HIS A 103 -16.12 -8.11 -0.73
N LYS A 104 -15.66 -9.06 -1.55
CA LYS A 104 -16.20 -10.40 -1.70
C LYS A 104 -15.08 -11.36 -2.04
N GLY A 105 -15.06 -12.47 -1.33
CA GLY A 105 -14.15 -13.58 -1.59
C GLY A 105 -12.72 -13.27 -1.21
N ILE A 106 -11.93 -14.32 -1.08
CA ILE A 106 -10.50 -14.27 -0.82
C ILE A 106 -9.80 -15.21 -1.81
N TRP A 107 -8.78 -14.72 -2.49
CA TRP A 107 -7.87 -15.50 -3.33
C TRP A 107 -6.47 -15.40 -2.75
N ALA A 108 -5.94 -16.51 -2.25
CA ALA A 108 -4.57 -16.59 -1.76
C ALA A 108 -3.63 -16.88 -2.93
N VAL A 109 -2.76 -15.94 -3.26
CA VAL A 109 -1.86 -15.99 -4.40
C VAL A 109 -0.42 -16.10 -3.93
N ASP A 110 0.30 -17.06 -4.49
CA ASP A 110 1.76 -17.09 -4.44
C ASP A 110 2.32 -16.55 -5.76
N PHE A 111 2.79 -15.30 -5.73
CA PHE A 111 3.35 -14.63 -6.90
C PHE A 111 4.66 -15.25 -7.40
N LYS A 112 5.38 -16.01 -6.56
CA LYS A 112 6.61 -16.69 -7.00
C LYS A 112 6.29 -17.90 -7.87
N SER A 113 5.20 -18.61 -7.57
CA SER A 113 4.79 -19.80 -8.32
C SER A 113 3.70 -19.52 -9.37
N ASP A 114 3.23 -18.27 -9.48
CA ASP A 114 2.20 -17.81 -10.42
C ASP A 114 0.85 -18.54 -10.23
N LYS A 115 0.51 -18.86 -8.97
CA LYS A 115 -0.64 -19.71 -8.64
C LYS A 115 -1.50 -19.12 -7.53
N VAL A 116 -2.81 -19.29 -7.69
CA VAL A 116 -3.73 -19.25 -6.56
C VAL A 116 -3.57 -20.56 -5.80
N VAL A 117 -3.15 -20.47 -4.54
CA VAL A 117 -2.96 -21.61 -3.63
C VAL A 117 -4.31 -22.15 -3.18
N TRP A 118 -5.21 -21.25 -2.79
CA TRP A 118 -6.60 -21.55 -2.49
C TRP A 118 -7.45 -20.29 -2.74
N SER A 119 -8.74 -20.49 -2.94
CA SER A 119 -9.70 -19.39 -3.06
C SER A 119 -11.02 -19.75 -2.43
N ARG A 120 -11.67 -18.76 -1.82
CA ARG A 120 -13.00 -18.90 -1.23
C ARG A 120 -13.85 -17.69 -1.52
N SER A 121 -14.82 -17.86 -2.40
CA SER A 121 -15.74 -16.80 -2.84
C SER A 121 -16.89 -16.55 -1.85
N ASP A 122 -17.03 -17.39 -0.83
CA ASP A 122 -18.14 -17.39 0.13
C ASP A 122 -17.86 -16.58 1.41
N ILE A 123 -16.61 -16.15 1.62
CA ILE A 123 -16.17 -15.40 2.81
C ILE A 123 -15.62 -14.03 2.44
N ILE A 124 -15.60 -13.14 3.42
CA ILE A 124 -15.07 -11.78 3.33
C ILE A 124 -14.06 -11.59 4.46
N PHE A 125 -12.90 -11.05 4.13
CA PHE A 125 -11.87 -10.74 5.11
C PHE A 125 -12.34 -9.63 6.06
N SER A 126 -11.99 -9.76 7.35
CA SER A 126 -12.21 -8.72 8.34
C SER A 126 -10.88 -8.22 8.89
N ASP A 127 -10.11 -9.11 9.51
CA ASP A 127 -8.93 -8.71 10.28
C ASP A 127 -7.89 -9.83 10.39
N ASN A 128 -6.62 -9.46 10.50
CA ASN A 128 -5.53 -10.36 10.87
C ASN A 128 -5.53 -10.59 12.39
N ILE A 129 -5.74 -11.82 12.83
CA ILE A 129 -5.74 -12.19 14.25
C ILE A 129 -4.61 -13.17 14.54
N ASN A 130 -3.47 -12.65 14.96
CA ASN A 130 -2.24 -13.43 15.14
C ASN A 130 -1.84 -14.16 13.83
N ASN A 131 -1.95 -15.49 13.81
CA ASN A 131 -1.66 -16.34 12.64
C ASN A 131 -2.94 -16.87 11.96
N GLU A 132 -4.09 -16.29 12.27
CA GLU A 132 -5.40 -16.67 11.74
C GLU A 132 -6.07 -15.47 11.07
N PHE A 133 -6.98 -15.73 10.14
CA PHE A 133 -7.84 -14.67 9.61
C PHE A 133 -9.21 -14.72 10.26
N LEU A 134 -9.64 -13.57 10.78
CA LEU A 134 -11.05 -13.35 11.05
C LEU A 134 -11.74 -13.00 9.74
N VAL A 135 -12.72 -13.82 9.38
CA VAL A 135 -13.53 -13.64 8.18
C VAL A 135 -15.01 -13.75 8.55
N TYR A 136 -15.89 -13.36 7.64
CA TYR A 136 -17.32 -13.58 7.81
C TYR A 136 -18.01 -14.02 6.51
N ARG A 137 -19.11 -14.75 6.67
CA ARG A 137 -20.08 -15.01 5.61
C ARG A 137 -21.25 -14.05 5.77
N LEU A 138 -21.74 -13.49 4.66
CA LEU A 138 -23.00 -12.76 4.64
C LEU A 138 -24.17 -13.73 4.56
N SER A 139 -25.17 -13.51 5.40
CA SER A 139 -26.49 -14.16 5.32
C SER A 139 -27.58 -13.09 5.45
N ALA A 140 -28.83 -13.49 5.28
CA ALA A 140 -29.96 -12.61 5.54
C ALA A 140 -31.02 -13.34 6.36
N PHE A 141 -31.48 -12.71 7.44
CA PHE A 141 -32.59 -13.20 8.25
C PHE A 141 -33.69 -12.13 8.28
N GLY A 142 -34.88 -12.48 7.79
CA GLY A 142 -35.99 -11.53 7.70
C GLY A 142 -35.71 -10.31 6.80
N GLY A 143 -34.78 -10.42 5.84
CA GLY A 143 -34.36 -9.31 4.97
C GLY A 143 -33.27 -8.41 5.56
N PHE A 144 -32.82 -8.67 6.78
CA PHE A 144 -31.71 -7.96 7.40
C PHE A 144 -30.39 -8.69 7.15
N PRO A 145 -29.31 -7.99 6.76
CA PRO A 145 -28.01 -8.61 6.58
C PRO A 145 -27.43 -9.05 7.91
N GLU A 146 -26.93 -10.28 7.95
CA GLU A 146 -26.23 -10.87 9.09
C GLU A 146 -24.81 -11.25 8.68
N ARG A 147 -23.88 -11.18 9.64
CA ARG A 147 -22.47 -11.57 9.48
C ARG A 147 -22.17 -12.73 10.40
N HIS A 148 -21.87 -13.88 9.82
CA HIS A 148 -21.42 -15.05 10.56
C HIS A 148 -19.90 -15.12 10.52
N TYR A 149 -19.26 -14.76 11.62
CA TYR A 149 -17.83 -14.75 11.79
C TYR A 149 -17.27 -16.15 12.05
N LEU A 150 -16.07 -16.36 11.52
CA LEU A 150 -15.27 -17.55 11.71
C LEU A 150 -13.78 -17.20 11.59
N LEU A 151 -12.95 -18.07 12.15
CA LEU A 151 -11.50 -18.05 11.97
C LEU A 151 -11.12 -19.09 10.94
N ILE A 152 -10.23 -18.72 10.03
CA ILE A 152 -9.66 -19.63 9.03
C ILE A 152 -8.14 -19.63 9.10
N ASP A 153 -7.55 -20.73 8.64
CA ASP A 153 -6.10 -20.82 8.42
C ASP A 153 -5.73 -20.04 7.14
N PRO A 154 -4.87 -19.02 7.21
CA PRO A 154 -4.42 -18.26 6.04
C PRO A 154 -3.73 -19.14 4.99
N LEU A 155 -3.02 -20.19 5.39
CA LEU A 155 -2.24 -21.02 4.47
C LEU A 155 -3.10 -21.99 3.65
N THR A 156 -4.23 -22.45 4.20
CA THR A 156 -5.07 -23.48 3.58
C THR A 156 -6.47 -23.01 3.21
N GLY A 157 -6.97 -21.94 3.85
CA GLY A 157 -8.35 -21.45 3.70
C GLY A 157 -9.39 -22.27 4.48
N GLU A 158 -8.96 -23.24 5.28
CA GLU A 158 -9.83 -24.13 6.06
C GLU A 158 -10.40 -23.45 7.30
N ASP A 159 -11.64 -23.83 7.67
CA ASP A 159 -12.32 -23.33 8.86
C ASP A 159 -11.61 -23.86 10.12
N ILE A 160 -11.12 -22.98 10.99
CA ILE A 160 -10.55 -23.32 12.31
C ILE A 160 -11.66 -23.33 13.35
N ARG A 161 -12.47 -22.26 13.41
CA ARG A 161 -13.49 -22.08 14.45
C ARG A 161 -14.61 -21.17 13.99
N HIS A 162 -15.86 -21.59 14.21
CA HIS A 162 -17.04 -20.75 14.03
C HIS A 162 -17.28 -19.89 15.28
N LEU A 163 -17.42 -18.57 15.10
CA LEU A 163 -17.68 -17.61 16.16
C LEU A 163 -19.16 -17.19 16.21
N GLY A 164 -19.92 -17.42 15.13
CA GLY A 164 -21.33 -17.10 15.05
C GLY A 164 -21.58 -15.65 14.65
N LEU A 165 -22.66 -15.06 15.12
CA LEU A 165 -23.01 -13.67 14.84
C LEU A 165 -22.09 -12.69 15.59
N GLU A 166 -22.14 -11.42 15.20
CA GLU A 166 -21.45 -10.32 15.90
C GLU A 166 -21.67 -10.41 17.42
N SER A 167 -20.58 -10.31 18.17
CA SER A 167 -20.59 -10.46 19.63
C SER A 167 -19.51 -9.59 20.26
N PRO A 168 -19.59 -9.28 21.57
CA PRO A 168 -18.55 -8.53 22.27
C PRO A 168 -17.16 -9.17 22.15
N THR A 169 -17.10 -10.50 22.02
CA THR A 169 -15.85 -11.24 21.80
C THR A 169 -15.22 -10.90 20.45
N ILE A 170 -16.00 -10.91 19.37
CA ILE A 170 -15.53 -10.57 18.02
C ILE A 170 -15.07 -9.11 17.99
N HIS A 171 -15.86 -8.19 18.56
CA HIS A 171 -15.47 -6.80 18.68
C HIS A 171 -14.13 -6.63 19.41
N ALA A 172 -13.92 -7.33 20.53
CA ALA A 172 -12.67 -7.29 21.28
C ALA A 172 -11.49 -7.91 20.51
N MET A 173 -11.72 -8.88 19.62
CA MET A 173 -10.68 -9.41 18.74
C MET A 173 -10.25 -8.37 17.71
N ARG A 174 -11.22 -7.71 17.05
CA ARG A 174 -10.96 -6.67 16.05
C ARG A 174 -10.24 -5.46 16.64
N GLN A 175 -10.60 -5.04 17.85
CA GLN A 175 -9.87 -3.97 18.55
C GLN A 175 -8.41 -4.31 18.86
N LYS A 176 -8.06 -5.59 18.94
CA LYS A 176 -6.69 -6.07 19.18
C LYS A 176 -5.94 -6.37 17.90
N ALA A 177 -6.62 -6.39 16.76
CA ALA A 177 -5.99 -6.63 15.46
C ALA A 177 -4.96 -5.52 15.21
N GLU A 178 -3.77 -5.91 14.78
CA GLU A 178 -2.75 -4.96 14.37
C GLU A 178 -3.10 -4.39 13.00
N SER A 179 -2.85 -3.11 12.78
CA SER A 179 -3.02 -2.51 11.46
C SER A 179 -2.01 -3.09 10.47
N GLU A 180 -2.35 -3.04 9.18
CA GLU A 180 -1.47 -3.56 8.12
C GLU A 180 -0.13 -2.85 8.07
N GLU A 181 -0.10 -1.54 8.33
CA GLU A 181 1.14 -0.77 8.38
C GLU A 181 2.06 -1.29 9.48
N LYS A 182 1.50 -1.55 10.67
CA LYS A 182 2.28 -2.07 11.80
C LYS A 182 2.79 -3.48 11.52
N ARG A 183 1.92 -4.36 11.00
CA ARG A 183 2.26 -5.75 10.67
C ARG A 183 3.35 -5.83 9.60
N GLN A 184 3.24 -5.01 8.56
CA GLN A 184 4.19 -4.92 7.45
C GLN A 184 5.41 -4.04 7.76
N LYS A 185 5.47 -3.42 8.96
CA LYS A 185 6.53 -2.51 9.41
C LYS A 185 6.75 -1.34 8.45
N VAL A 186 5.64 -0.79 7.96
CA VAL A 186 5.58 0.37 7.09
C VAL A 186 5.32 1.60 7.93
N ILE A 187 6.08 2.66 7.66
CA ILE A 187 5.84 4.00 8.18
C ILE A 187 5.21 4.80 7.05
N LEU A 188 3.96 5.22 7.25
CA LEU A 188 3.26 6.11 6.34
C LEU A 188 3.49 7.57 6.73
N PRO A 189 3.43 8.50 5.76
CA PRO A 189 3.50 9.90 6.07
C PRO A 189 2.27 10.37 6.82
N VAL A 190 2.49 11.41 7.63
CA VAL A 190 1.39 12.14 8.28
C VAL A 190 1.26 13.51 7.66
N PHE A 191 0.03 13.98 7.50
CA PHE A 191 -0.23 15.37 7.16
C PHE A 191 0.26 16.28 8.28
N VAL A 192 1.14 17.21 7.93
CA VAL A 192 1.57 18.25 8.85
C VAL A 192 0.50 19.34 8.83
N SER A 193 -0.18 19.47 9.96
CA SER A 193 -1.14 20.56 10.22
C SER A 193 -0.50 21.59 11.16
N GLU A 194 -1.20 22.70 11.42
CA GLU A 194 -0.71 23.79 12.27
C GLU A 194 -0.43 23.39 13.73
N VAL A 195 -0.82 22.18 14.15
CA VAL A 195 -0.53 21.64 15.49
C VAL A 195 0.95 21.36 15.64
N ILE A 196 1.54 21.79 16.76
CA ILE A 196 2.94 21.50 17.10
C ILE A 196 3.10 20.00 17.31
N ASN A 197 3.71 19.34 16.32
CA ASN A 197 4.14 17.95 16.38
C ASN A 197 5.59 17.83 15.90
N GLU A 198 6.18 16.65 16.10
CA GLU A 198 7.57 16.36 15.73
C GLU A 198 7.87 16.68 14.26
N GLN A 199 6.93 16.34 13.37
CA GLN A 199 7.05 16.56 11.93
C GLN A 199 7.08 18.05 11.56
N GLY A 200 6.21 18.86 12.19
CA GLY A 200 6.18 20.31 11.98
C GLY A 200 7.44 21.00 12.49
N GLU A 201 7.97 20.58 13.63
CA GLU A 201 9.25 21.09 14.13
C GLU A 201 10.43 20.69 13.22
N ALA A 202 10.43 19.45 12.73
CA ALA A 202 11.46 18.97 11.79
C ALA A 202 11.44 19.74 10.48
N LEU A 203 10.26 20.01 9.91
CA LEU A 203 10.12 20.85 8.71
C LEU A 203 10.56 22.29 8.95
N GLN A 204 10.24 22.87 10.11
CA GLN A 204 10.67 24.22 10.46
C GLN A 204 12.20 24.32 10.56
N ARG A 205 12.88 23.33 11.17
CA ARG A 205 14.35 23.27 11.19
C ARG A 205 14.95 23.14 9.79
N ALA A 206 14.28 22.41 8.91
CA ALA A 206 14.64 22.31 7.49
C ALA A 206 14.32 23.58 6.66
N GLY A 207 13.81 24.65 7.30
CA GLY A 207 13.51 25.92 6.66
C GLY A 207 12.22 25.93 5.84
N ILE A 208 11.30 24.99 6.08
CA ILE A 208 10.01 24.90 5.41
C ILE A 208 8.94 25.67 6.22
N ASP A 209 8.19 26.52 5.52
CA ASP A 209 7.09 27.29 6.10
C ASP A 209 5.94 26.36 6.52
N ARG A 210 5.35 26.63 7.69
CA ARG A 210 4.21 25.86 8.24
C ARG A 210 2.95 25.98 7.38
N HIS A 211 2.84 27.00 6.54
CA HIS A 211 1.70 27.18 5.65
C HIS A 211 1.76 26.30 4.40
N ILE A 212 2.87 25.61 4.14
CA ILE A 212 3.01 24.70 3.00
C ILE A 212 2.31 23.39 3.31
N HIS A 213 1.35 23.02 2.45
CA HIS A 213 0.70 21.71 2.51
C HIS A 213 1.74 20.60 2.33
N SER A 214 1.90 19.76 3.35
CA SER A 214 2.96 18.75 3.34
C SER A 214 2.58 17.47 4.07
N GLU A 215 3.16 16.38 3.58
CA GLU A 215 3.16 15.04 4.16
C GLU A 215 4.58 14.73 4.63
N CYS A 216 4.75 14.23 5.85
CA CYS A 216 6.08 14.08 6.46
C CYS A 216 6.25 12.77 7.23
N ILE A 217 7.46 12.20 7.14
CA ILE A 217 7.97 11.15 8.00
C ILE A 217 9.26 11.65 8.65
N VAL A 218 9.37 11.51 9.97
CA VAL A 218 10.62 11.70 10.72
C VAL A 218 11.10 10.33 11.19
N GLN A 219 12.33 9.96 10.85
CA GLN A 219 12.94 8.69 11.25
C GLN A 219 14.43 8.88 11.55
N GLY A 220 14.78 8.82 12.84
CA GLY A 220 16.14 9.04 13.30
C GLY A 220 16.64 10.43 12.90
N HIS A 221 17.68 10.49 12.06
CA HIS A 221 18.26 11.74 11.56
C HIS A 221 17.65 12.22 10.25
N PHE A 222 16.68 11.50 9.69
CA PHE A 222 16.05 11.82 8.42
C PHE A 222 14.69 12.50 8.63
N THR A 223 14.48 13.56 7.87
CA THR A 223 13.17 14.17 7.64
C THR A 223 12.86 13.95 6.16
N ILE A 224 11.76 13.26 5.86
CA ILE A 224 11.30 13.00 4.49
C ILE A 224 9.96 13.69 4.36
N ALA A 225 9.82 14.58 3.39
CA ALA A 225 8.54 15.24 3.16
C ALA A 225 8.21 15.42 1.69
N VAL A 226 6.93 15.35 1.39
CA VAL A 226 6.38 15.84 0.12
C VAL A 226 5.77 17.20 0.38
N LEU A 227 6.19 18.19 -0.39
CA LEU A 227 5.63 19.54 -0.38
C LEU A 227 4.68 19.66 -1.57
N HIS A 228 3.44 20.06 -1.30
CA HIS A 228 2.41 20.28 -2.31
C HIS A 228 2.21 21.77 -2.50
N GLU A 229 2.59 22.26 -3.67
CA GLU A 229 2.56 23.68 -4.02
C GLU A 229 1.55 23.89 -5.15
N GLN A 230 0.71 24.92 -5.03
CA GLN A 230 -0.18 25.32 -6.11
C GLN A 230 0.65 26.06 -7.17
N ALA A 231 0.56 25.66 -8.43
CA ALA A 231 1.28 26.32 -9.50
C ALA A 231 0.66 27.69 -9.84
N ASP A 232 1.44 28.53 -10.53
CA ASP A 232 1.00 29.86 -10.97
C ASP A 232 -0.22 29.82 -11.91
N CYS A 233 -0.39 28.73 -12.66
CA CYS A 233 -1.58 28.51 -13.47
C CYS A 233 -2.73 27.96 -12.61
N LYS A 234 -3.86 28.69 -12.63
CA LYS A 234 -5.04 28.46 -11.78
C LYS A 234 -5.42 26.97 -11.67
N GLY A 235 -5.26 26.43 -10.47
CA GLY A 235 -5.82 25.14 -10.08
C GLY A 235 -4.93 23.92 -10.30
N SER A 236 -3.69 24.08 -10.77
CA SER A 236 -2.75 22.96 -10.86
C SER A 236 -1.81 22.90 -9.65
N TRP A 237 -1.28 21.71 -9.38
CA TRP A 237 -0.46 21.39 -8.21
C TRP A 237 0.83 20.69 -8.64
N HIS A 238 1.91 21.02 -7.93
CA HIS A 238 3.21 20.40 -8.04
C HIS A 238 3.54 19.72 -6.71
N SER A 239 4.09 18.51 -6.77
CA SER A 239 4.48 17.75 -5.57
C SER A 239 5.95 17.39 -5.62
N HIS A 240 6.72 17.89 -4.66
CA HIS A 240 8.15 17.65 -4.57
C HIS A 240 8.50 16.84 -3.32
N LEU A 241 9.12 15.68 -3.51
CA LEU A 241 9.70 14.91 -2.42
C LEU A 241 11.09 15.47 -2.10
N LYS A 242 11.32 15.75 -0.82
CA LYS A 242 12.59 16.25 -0.29
C LYS A 242 13.01 15.39 0.91
N VAL A 243 14.30 15.11 1.00
CA VAL A 243 14.89 14.39 2.13
C VAL A 243 16.01 15.21 2.72
N TRP A 244 15.93 15.44 4.02
CA TRP A 244 16.96 16.07 4.81
C TRP A 244 17.59 15.06 5.75
N ARG A 245 18.89 15.21 6.00
CA ARG A 245 19.62 14.49 7.05
C ARG A 245 20.26 15.51 7.98
N SER A 246 19.82 15.53 9.24
CA SER A 246 20.23 16.56 10.21
C SER A 246 20.08 17.97 9.64
N ASP A 247 18.89 18.26 9.12
CA ASP A 247 18.48 19.55 8.52
C ASP A 247 19.20 19.95 7.21
N ILE A 248 20.12 19.13 6.71
CA ILE A 248 20.79 19.33 5.40
C ILE A 248 20.00 18.60 4.31
N LEU A 249 19.57 19.32 3.28
CA LEU A 249 18.90 18.72 2.11
C LEU A 249 19.90 17.83 1.36
N ILE A 250 19.59 16.54 1.22
CA ILE A 250 20.45 15.54 0.56
C ILE A 250 19.78 14.85 -0.63
N TYR A 251 18.46 15.05 -0.81
CA TYR A 251 17.72 14.49 -1.93
C TYR A 251 16.50 15.34 -2.24
N THR A 252 16.23 15.54 -3.53
CA THR A 252 15.02 16.20 -4.01
C THR A 252 14.59 15.59 -5.33
N THR A 253 13.29 15.40 -5.51
CA THR A 253 12.74 14.95 -6.79
C THR A 253 11.31 15.45 -6.97
N CYS A 254 10.94 15.67 -8.22
CA CYS A 254 9.56 15.95 -8.57
C CYS A 254 8.77 14.64 -8.67
N LEU A 255 7.70 14.53 -7.88
CA LEU A 255 6.77 13.40 -7.94
C LEU A 255 5.72 13.61 -9.02
N GLU A 256 5.15 14.81 -9.10
CA GLU A 256 4.13 15.19 -10.07
C GLU A 256 4.16 16.70 -10.35
N GLU A 257 3.84 17.09 -11.58
CA GLU A 257 3.75 18.47 -12.06
C GLU A 257 2.46 18.67 -12.86
N GLY A 258 1.85 19.85 -12.72
CA GLY A 258 0.66 20.24 -13.49
C GLY A 258 -0.60 19.41 -13.25
N VAL A 259 -0.75 18.77 -12.09
CA VAL A 259 -1.93 17.93 -11.78
C VAL A 259 -3.07 18.73 -11.14
N GLU A 260 -4.32 18.34 -11.38
CA GLU A 260 -5.49 19.08 -10.84
C GLU A 260 -5.59 19.04 -9.31
N LYS A 261 -5.00 18.03 -8.68
CA LYS A 261 -5.04 17.81 -7.24
C LYS A 261 -3.70 17.26 -6.76
N PRO A 262 -3.25 17.62 -5.55
CA PRO A 262 -2.03 17.05 -4.98
C PRO A 262 -2.20 15.55 -4.78
N SER A 263 -1.15 14.79 -5.05
CA SER A 263 -1.17 13.35 -4.84
C SER A 263 -0.59 12.99 -3.50
N LEU A 264 -1.49 12.52 -2.65
CA LEU A 264 -1.28 12.22 -1.26
C LEU A 264 -0.89 10.75 -1.08
N ASN A 265 -0.21 10.42 0.01
CA ASN A 265 0.26 9.07 0.36
C ASN A 265 1.13 8.43 -0.74
N ASN A 266 1.91 9.23 -1.44
CA ASN A 266 2.75 8.79 -2.57
C ASN A 266 4.13 8.30 -2.14
N PHE A 267 4.43 8.22 -0.84
CA PHE A 267 5.67 7.66 -0.34
C PHE A 267 5.44 6.96 0.99
N LEU A 268 6.36 6.05 1.34
CA LEU A 268 6.39 5.33 2.60
C LEU A 268 7.82 4.89 2.90
N ILE A 269 8.08 4.52 4.16
CA ILE A 269 9.33 3.87 4.54
C ILE A 269 9.05 2.45 5.03
N GLN A 270 9.88 1.51 4.60
CA GLN A 270 9.96 0.20 5.24
C GLN A 270 11.42 -0.18 5.44
N SER A 271 11.77 -0.50 6.69
CA SER A 271 13.16 -0.67 7.13
C SER A 271 14.00 0.57 6.79
N GLU A 272 15.11 0.41 6.06
CA GLU A 272 16.01 1.49 5.63
C GLU A 272 15.74 1.97 4.19
N ASN A 273 14.55 1.67 3.64
CA ASN A 273 14.22 2.02 2.26
C ASN A 273 13.05 3.00 2.21
N LEU A 274 13.25 4.11 1.49
CA LEU A 274 12.22 5.04 1.08
C LEU A 274 11.65 4.57 -0.27
N TYR A 275 10.35 4.32 -0.30
CA TYR A 275 9.59 4.01 -1.50
C TYR A 275 8.73 5.21 -1.86
N TYR A 276 8.72 5.60 -3.13
CA TYR A 276 7.81 6.65 -3.59
C TYR A 276 7.33 6.42 -5.02
N LEU A 277 6.19 7.04 -5.35
CA LEU A 277 5.57 7.00 -6.66
C LEU A 277 5.84 8.30 -7.40
N LYS A 278 6.39 8.18 -8.62
CA LYS A 278 6.53 9.28 -9.56
C LYS A 278 5.49 9.16 -10.67
N ASN A 279 4.74 10.23 -10.90
CA ASN A 279 3.61 10.31 -11.83
C ASN A 279 2.54 9.22 -11.63
N LYS A 280 2.50 8.58 -10.44
CA LYS A 280 1.74 7.36 -10.16
C LYS A 280 2.09 6.15 -11.03
N GLN A 281 3.11 6.19 -11.88
CA GLN A 281 3.45 5.09 -12.81
C GLN A 281 4.78 4.42 -12.49
N GLU A 282 5.71 5.18 -11.89
CA GLU A 282 7.03 4.69 -11.56
C GLU A 282 7.14 4.54 -10.03
N LEU A 283 7.44 3.33 -9.56
CA LEU A 283 7.83 3.07 -8.18
C LEU A 283 9.35 3.18 -8.09
N VAL A 284 9.85 4.01 -7.17
CA VAL A 284 11.27 4.20 -6.95
C VAL A 284 11.63 3.81 -5.52
N CYS A 285 12.75 3.12 -5.36
CA CYS A 285 13.33 2.75 -4.08
C CYS A 285 14.68 3.46 -3.88
N VAL A 286 14.80 4.17 -2.76
CA VAL A 286 16.01 4.88 -2.33
C VAL A 286 16.43 4.36 -0.97
N THR A 287 17.73 4.23 -0.74
CA THR A 287 18.23 3.83 0.59
C THR A 287 18.36 5.04 1.49
N LEU A 288 17.94 4.92 2.74
CA LEU A 288 18.29 5.83 3.82
C LEU A 288 19.52 5.26 4.55
N THR A 289 20.72 5.80 4.30
CA THR A 289 22.00 5.42 4.93
C THR A 289 22.82 6.63 5.34
#